data_AF-A0ABD5ZK03-F1
#
_entry.id   AF-A0ABD5ZK03-F1
#
_cell.length_a   1.000
_cell.length_b   1.000
_cell.length_c   1.000
_cell.angle_alpha   90.00
_cell.angle_beta   90.00
_cell.angle_gamma   90.00
#
_symmetry.space_group_name_H-M   'P 1'
#
loop_
_entity.id
_entity.type
_entity.pdbx_description
1 polymer ?
#
loop_
_entity_poly.entity_id
_entity_poly.type
_entity_poly.pdbx_seq_one_letter_code
_entity_poly.pdbx_strand_id
1 'polypeptide(L)'
;MSESPFVAVGFGAYLVAVGATGPLVLLAFALRHLLGTRPFARALAAVAALPLAGLLVLSAWVGVEVAPLASVDVALRALPVWVACWGVPLVLAYAAGRRVGLDPERALRRAAGALPVGLAASLVVFVSPGGFSRYNITFLTGTEALVWWTAFALVLFLLPGALSVGVAALDGRLRSRGDID
;
A
#
# COMPACT_ATOMS: atom_id res chain seq x y z
N MET A 1 -15.85 -23.77 11.33
CA MET A 1 -14.39 -23.53 11.45
C MET A 1 -14.22 -22.18 12.09
N SER A 2 -13.66 -22.09 13.30
CA SER A 2 -13.35 -20.81 13.93
C SER A 2 -12.26 -20.12 13.12
N GLU A 3 -12.51 -18.91 12.60
CA GLU A 3 -11.46 -18.10 11.98
C GLU A 3 -10.30 -17.93 12.96
N SER A 4 -9.08 -18.22 12.52
CA SER A 4 -7.95 -18.02 13.40
C SER A 4 -7.80 -16.51 13.64
N PRO A 5 -7.59 -16.06 14.89
CA PRO A 5 -7.33 -14.64 15.18
C PRO A 5 -6.12 -14.09 14.40
N PHE A 6 -5.26 -14.99 13.87
CA PHE A 6 -4.16 -14.67 12.96
C PHE A 6 -4.64 -14.09 11.63
N VAL A 7 -5.61 -14.73 10.99
CA VAL A 7 -6.16 -14.26 9.71
C VAL A 7 -6.94 -12.96 9.90
N ALA A 8 -7.66 -12.84 11.02
CA ALA A 8 -8.44 -11.63 11.32
C ALA A 8 -7.57 -10.39 11.53
N VAL A 9 -6.48 -10.48 12.30
CA VAL A 9 -5.55 -9.35 12.53
C VAL A 9 -4.82 -8.96 11.25
N GLY A 10 -4.34 -9.94 10.48
CA GLY A 10 -3.65 -9.68 9.21
C GLY A 10 -4.58 -9.03 8.18
N PHE A 11 -5.82 -9.52 8.05
CA PHE A 11 -6.82 -8.95 7.17
C PHE A 11 -7.25 -7.54 7.62
N GLY A 12 -7.47 -7.33 8.92
CA GLY A 12 -7.75 -6.01 9.47
C GLY A 12 -6.64 -5.01 9.18
N ALA A 13 -5.38 -5.39 9.39
CA ALA A 13 -4.22 -4.56 9.04
C ALA A 13 -4.15 -4.25 7.53
N TYR A 14 -4.50 -5.22 6.68
CA TYR A 14 -4.58 -5.01 5.24
C TYR A 14 -5.67 -4.00 4.85
N LEU A 15 -6.88 -4.13 5.41
CA LEU A 15 -7.98 -3.18 5.18
C LEU A 15 -7.62 -1.77 5.65
N VAL A 16 -6.99 -1.63 6.81
CA VAL A 16 -6.47 -0.35 7.30
C VAL A 16 -5.43 0.21 6.33
N ALA A 17 -4.52 -0.63 5.81
CA ALA A 17 -3.55 -0.18 4.82
C ALA A 17 -4.22 0.34 3.55
N VAL A 18 -5.19 -0.39 2.99
CA VAL A 18 -5.93 0.05 1.80
C VAL A 18 -6.68 1.35 2.07
N GLY A 19 -7.47 1.42 3.14
CA GLY A 19 -8.30 2.57 3.47
C GLY A 19 -7.51 3.83 3.85
N ALA A 20 -6.39 3.68 4.55
CA ALA A 20 -5.57 4.81 4.98
C ALA A 20 -4.67 5.34 3.87
N THR A 21 -4.30 4.54 2.86
CA THR A 21 -3.27 4.94 1.90
C THR A 21 -3.64 6.17 1.07
N GLY A 22 -4.87 6.29 0.60
CA GLY A 22 -5.34 7.48 -0.13
C GLY A 22 -5.17 8.76 0.70
N PRO A 23 -5.80 8.84 1.89
CA PRO A 23 -5.63 9.97 2.81
C PRO A 23 -4.17 10.28 3.16
N LEU A 24 -3.35 9.27 3.42
CA LEU A 24 -1.93 9.44 3.76
C LEU A 24 -1.14 10.03 2.58
N VAL A 25 -1.35 9.54 1.37
CA VAL A 25 -0.70 10.09 0.18
C VAL A 25 -1.14 11.55 -0.05
N LEU A 26 -2.43 11.85 0.07
CA LEU A 26 -2.95 13.21 -0.03
C LEU A 26 -2.34 14.13 1.03
N LEU A 27 -2.22 13.66 2.28
CA LEU A 27 -1.57 14.39 3.35
C LEU A 27 -0.10 14.66 3.05
N ALA A 28 0.63 13.71 2.46
CA ALA A 28 2.03 13.92 2.06
C ALA A 28 2.15 15.01 0.97
N PHE A 29 1.23 15.03 0.01
CA PHE A 29 1.16 16.10 -1.00
C PHE A 29 0.78 17.45 -0.38
N ALA A 30 -0.20 17.49 0.53
CA ALA A 30 -0.60 18.70 1.24
C ALA A 30 0.53 19.26 2.11
N LEU A 31 1.21 18.41 2.89
CA LEU A 31 2.35 18.81 3.71
C LEU A 31 3.49 19.37 2.87
N ARG A 32 3.78 18.76 1.71
CA ARG A 32 4.76 19.32 0.77
C ARG A 32 4.33 20.71 0.30
N HIS A 33 3.07 20.87 -0.10
CA HIS A 33 2.56 22.13 -0.62
C HIS A 33 2.59 23.24 0.45
N LEU A 34 2.12 22.94 1.66
CA LEU A 34 2.05 23.89 2.77
C LEU A 34 3.43 24.27 3.34
N LEU A 35 4.38 23.33 3.39
CA LEU A 35 5.72 23.58 3.95
C LEU A 35 6.72 24.14 2.93
N GLY A 36 6.32 24.28 1.67
CA GLY A 36 6.96 25.10 0.63
C GLY A 36 8.37 24.74 0.16
N THR A 37 9.14 23.93 0.89
CA THR A 37 10.60 23.77 0.65
C THR A 37 11.18 22.39 0.99
N ARG A 38 10.40 21.49 1.59
CA ARG A 38 10.92 20.16 2.01
C ARG A 38 10.80 19.14 0.88
N PRO A 39 11.81 18.25 0.72
CA PRO A 39 11.72 17.16 -0.25
C PRO A 39 10.52 16.25 0.06
N PHE A 40 9.79 15.84 -0.98
CA PHE A 40 8.59 14.99 -0.82
C PHE A 40 8.85 13.71 -0.02
N ALA A 41 10.06 13.15 -0.11
CA ALA A 41 10.47 11.99 0.67
C ALA A 41 10.31 12.20 2.18
N ARG A 42 10.59 13.39 2.70
CA ARG A 42 10.41 13.70 4.13
C ARG A 42 8.93 13.79 4.51
N ALA A 43 8.11 14.41 3.66
CA ALA A 43 6.67 14.47 3.88
C ALA A 43 6.06 13.07 3.86
N LEU A 44 6.44 12.25 2.88
CA LEU A 44 5.98 10.88 2.76
C LEU A 44 6.43 10.02 3.95
N ALA A 45 7.69 10.13 4.38
CA ALA A 45 8.20 9.41 5.55
C ALA A 45 7.48 9.81 6.85
N ALA A 46 7.21 11.11 7.04
CA ALA A 46 6.48 11.60 8.20
C ALA A 46 5.06 11.03 8.25
N VAL A 47 4.38 10.97 7.10
CA VAL A 47 3.02 10.44 7.03
C VAL A 47 3.02 8.91 7.15
N ALA A 48 3.99 8.21 6.56
CA ALA A 48 4.16 6.76 6.69
C ALA A 48 4.46 6.33 8.13
N ALA A 49 4.96 7.22 8.98
CA ALA A 49 5.18 6.95 10.39
C ALA A 49 3.87 6.99 11.21
N LEU A 50 2.79 7.64 10.74
CA LEU A 50 1.53 7.72 11.49
C LEU A 50 0.89 6.34 11.72
N PRO A 51 0.79 5.44 10.72
CA PRO A 51 0.25 4.11 10.93
C PRO A 51 1.15 3.24 11.80
N LEU A 52 2.48 3.44 11.74
CA LEU A 52 3.41 2.77 12.65
C LEU A 52 3.21 3.24 14.10
N ALA A 53 3.05 4.54 14.32
CA ALA A 53 2.73 5.08 15.65
C ALA A 53 1.36 4.58 16.14
N GLY A 54 0.35 4.58 15.27
CA GLY A 54 -0.97 4.01 15.58
C GLY A 54 -0.91 2.53 15.93
N LEU A 55 -0.09 1.74 15.23
CA LEU A 55 0.15 0.34 15.54
C LEU A 55 0.82 0.15 16.90
N LEU A 56 1.80 0.99 17.24
CA LEU A 56 2.46 0.96 18.55
C LEU A 56 1.49 1.29 19.68
N VAL A 57 0.65 2.32 19.49
CA VAL A 57 -0.39 2.70 20.47
C VAL A 57 -1.41 1.58 20.64
N LEU A 58 -1.89 0.98 19.54
CA LEU A 58 -2.82 -0.14 19.58
C LEU A 58 -2.20 -1.36 20.27
N SER A 59 -0.95 -1.70 19.94
CA SER A 59 -0.22 -2.81 20.55
C SER A 59 -0.06 -2.58 22.06
N ALA A 60 0.34 -1.38 22.49
CA ALA A 60 0.46 -1.03 23.90
C ALA A 60 -0.88 -1.13 24.63
N TRP A 61 -1.97 -0.62 24.04
CA TRP A 61 -3.31 -0.71 24.61
C TRP A 61 -3.76 -2.16 24.82
N VAL A 62 -3.56 -3.02 23.81
CA VAL A 62 -3.83 -4.48 23.94
C VAL A 62 -2.98 -5.11 25.05
N GLY A 63 -1.74 -4.66 25.23
CA GLY A 63 -0.86 -5.11 26.30
C GLY A 63 -1.39 -4.80 27.70
N VAL A 64 -2.02 -3.63 27.85
CA VAL A 64 -2.61 -3.16 29.12
C VAL A 64 -3.94 -3.86 29.42
N GLU A 65 -4.83 -3.96 28.42
CA GLU A 65 -6.21 -4.42 28.62
C GLU A 65 -6.38 -5.94 28.53
N VAL A 66 -5.56 -6.62 27.72
CA VAL A 66 -5.73 -8.06 27.45
C VAL A 66 -4.65 -8.88 28.12
N ALA A 67 -3.41 -8.73 27.65
CA ALA A 67 -2.23 -9.40 28.20
C ALA A 67 -0.95 -8.83 27.56
N PRO A 68 0.17 -8.74 28.30
CA PRO A 68 1.44 -8.25 27.75
C PRO A 68 1.90 -9.04 26.50
N LEU A 69 1.73 -10.36 26.49
CA LEU A 69 2.12 -11.19 25.33
C LEU A 69 1.24 -10.96 24.09
N ALA A 70 0.00 -10.51 24.25
CA ALA A 70 -0.89 -10.20 23.13
C ALA A 70 -0.45 -8.93 22.38
N SER A 71 0.20 -7.98 23.05
CA SER A 71 0.75 -6.77 22.43
C SER A 71 1.79 -7.09 21.36
N VAL A 72 2.71 -8.01 21.67
CA VAL A 72 3.80 -8.45 20.80
C VAL A 72 3.23 -9.17 19.58
N ASP A 73 2.22 -10.02 19.78
CA ASP A 73 1.58 -10.78 18.72
C ASP A 73 0.87 -9.87 17.71
N VAL A 74 0.16 -8.83 18.17
CA VAL A 74 -0.45 -7.82 17.29
C VAL A 74 0.61 -7.08 16.48
N ALA A 75 1.69 -6.63 17.12
CA ALA A 75 2.75 -5.90 16.44
C ALA A 75 3.47 -6.76 15.38
N LEU A 76 3.83 -8.00 15.73
CA LEU A 76 4.50 -8.94 14.82
C LEU A 76 3.64 -9.31 13.61
N ARG A 77 2.30 -9.25 13.72
CA ARG A 77 1.39 -9.57 12.62
C ARG A 77 1.08 -8.37 11.73
N ALA A 78 0.83 -7.21 12.32
CA ALA A 78 0.41 -6.03 11.57
C ALA A 78 1.60 -5.31 10.88
N LEU A 79 2.79 -5.33 11.49
CA LEU A 79 3.96 -4.64 10.93
C LEU A 79 4.38 -5.23 9.56
N PRO A 80 4.52 -6.56 9.38
CA PRO A 80 4.85 -7.13 8.07
C PRO A 80 3.79 -6.82 7.02
N VAL A 81 2.51 -6.82 7.39
CA VAL A 81 1.41 -6.46 6.48
C VAL A 81 1.56 -5.00 6.04
N TRP A 82 1.84 -4.09 6.96
CA TRP A 82 2.10 -2.68 6.62
C TRP A 82 3.28 -2.53 5.66
N VAL A 83 4.41 -3.20 5.95
CA VAL A 83 5.60 -3.17 5.09
C VAL A 83 5.32 -3.77 3.71
N ALA A 84 4.59 -4.88 3.65
CA ALA A 84 4.22 -5.55 2.40
C ALA A 84 3.23 -4.72 1.56
N CYS A 85 2.29 -4.02 2.19
CA CYS A 85 1.29 -3.22 1.48
C CYS A 85 1.80 -1.84 1.07
N TRP A 86 2.71 -1.26 1.85
CA TRP A 86 3.17 0.10 1.64
C TRP A 86 4.61 0.16 1.15
N GLY A 87 5.53 -0.41 1.93
CA GLY A 87 6.97 -0.30 1.69
C GLY A 87 7.40 -0.98 0.40
N VAL A 88 7.10 -2.27 0.26
CA VAL A 88 7.52 -3.09 -0.89
C VAL A 88 7.01 -2.52 -2.22
N PRO A 89 5.69 -2.34 -2.45
CA PRO A 89 5.19 -1.81 -3.72
C PRO A 89 5.67 -0.40 -4.02
N LEU A 90 5.81 0.47 -2.99
CA LEU A 90 6.35 1.81 -3.18
C LEU A 90 7.81 1.76 -3.65
N VAL A 91 8.65 0.90 -3.06
CA VAL A 91 10.05 0.72 -3.48
C VAL A 91 10.14 0.17 -4.89
N LEU A 92 9.32 -0.82 -5.24
CA LEU A 92 9.28 -1.38 -6.60
C LEU A 92 8.83 -0.34 -7.63
N ALA A 93 7.78 0.44 -7.31
CA ALA A 93 7.30 1.50 -8.18
C ALA A 93 8.30 2.65 -8.34
N TYR A 94 8.97 3.02 -7.26
CA TYR A 94 10.06 3.99 -7.29
C TYR A 94 11.21 3.48 -8.18
N ALA A 95 11.66 2.24 -7.98
CA ALA A 95 12.72 1.63 -8.78
C ALA A 95 12.35 1.54 -10.26
N ALA A 96 11.10 1.18 -10.59
CA ALA A 96 10.59 1.17 -11.95
C ALA A 96 10.64 2.57 -12.58
N GLY A 97 10.21 3.61 -11.85
CA GLY A 97 10.30 5.00 -12.29
C GLY A 97 11.74 5.46 -12.54
N ARG A 98 12.68 5.06 -11.66
CA ARG A 98 14.11 5.35 -11.82
C ARG A 98 14.70 4.69 -13.06
N ARG A 99 14.28 3.46 -13.38
CA ARG A 99 14.74 2.73 -14.58
C ARG A 99 14.32 3.39 -15.89
N VAL A 100 13.20 4.11 -15.90
CA VAL A 100 12.73 4.87 -17.08
C VAL A 100 13.20 6.33 -17.09
N GLY A 101 14.22 6.67 -16.29
CA GLY A 101 14.91 7.97 -16.35
C GLY A 101 14.25 9.09 -15.56
N LEU A 102 13.25 8.82 -14.71
CA LEU A 102 12.67 9.86 -13.85
C LEU A 102 13.66 10.28 -12.77
N ASP A 103 13.74 11.58 -12.49
CA ASP A 103 14.45 12.09 -11.32
C ASP A 103 13.87 11.49 -10.02
N PRO A 104 14.68 11.34 -8.96
CA PRO A 104 14.25 10.65 -7.74
C PRO A 104 12.95 11.20 -7.14
N GLU A 105 12.76 12.52 -7.20
CA GLU A 105 11.60 13.15 -6.60
C GLU A 105 10.32 12.98 -7.43
N ARG A 106 10.41 13.03 -8.77
CA ARG A 106 9.26 12.66 -9.63
C ARG A 106 8.95 11.18 -9.54
N ALA A 107 9.96 10.31 -9.53
CA ALA A 107 9.77 8.87 -9.39
C ALA A 107 9.00 8.54 -8.10
N LEU A 108 9.42 9.13 -6.96
CA LEU A 108 8.76 8.88 -5.68
C LEU A 108 7.33 9.46 -5.62
N ARG A 109 7.10 10.66 -6.17
CA ARG A 109 5.75 11.24 -6.26
C ARG A 109 4.80 10.38 -7.07
N ARG A 110 5.22 9.89 -8.24
CA ARG A 110 4.38 9.04 -9.09
C ARG A 110 4.15 7.67 -8.44
N ALA A 111 5.18 7.08 -7.84
CA ALA A 111 5.04 5.84 -7.08
C ALA A 111 4.03 5.99 -5.93
N ALA A 112 4.13 7.06 -5.14
CA ALA A 112 3.20 7.35 -4.05
C ALA A 112 1.78 7.61 -4.55
N GLY A 113 1.62 8.37 -5.65
CA GLY A 113 0.32 8.64 -6.26
C GLY A 113 -0.36 7.40 -6.85
N ALA A 114 0.42 6.43 -7.35
CA ALA A 114 -0.11 5.18 -7.90
C ALA A 114 -0.44 4.12 -6.84
N LEU A 115 0.15 4.22 -5.64
CA LEU A 115 -0.02 3.24 -4.57
C LEU A 115 -1.48 3.05 -4.11
N PRO A 116 -2.30 4.10 -3.88
CA PRO A 116 -3.71 3.93 -3.53
C PRO A 116 -4.50 3.11 -4.56
N VAL A 117 -4.21 3.33 -5.85
CA VAL A 117 -4.90 2.62 -6.94
C VAL A 117 -4.50 1.15 -6.96
N GLY A 118 -3.21 0.85 -6.80
CA GLY A 118 -2.73 -0.53 -6.73
C GLY A 118 -3.29 -1.28 -5.52
N LEU A 119 -3.36 -0.63 -4.35
CA LEU A 119 -3.96 -1.21 -3.16
C LEU A 119 -5.46 -1.45 -3.32
N ALA A 120 -6.21 -0.48 -3.85
CA ALA A 120 -7.63 -0.67 -4.13
C ALA A 120 -7.87 -1.82 -5.14
N ALA A 121 -7.08 -1.89 -6.22
CA ALA A 121 -7.18 -2.98 -7.19
C ALA A 121 -6.84 -4.34 -6.57
N SER A 122 -5.81 -4.42 -5.72
CA SER A 122 -5.47 -5.65 -5.00
C SER A 122 -6.61 -6.10 -4.08
N LEU A 123 -7.34 -5.16 -3.46
CA LEU A 123 -8.49 -5.49 -2.63
C LEU A 123 -9.62 -6.08 -3.47
N VAL A 124 -9.88 -5.52 -4.65
CA VAL A 124 -10.85 -6.08 -5.60
C VAL A 124 -10.49 -7.52 -5.95
N VAL A 125 -9.21 -7.78 -6.27
CA VAL A 125 -8.70 -9.13 -6.57
C VAL A 125 -8.81 -10.06 -5.34
N PHE A 126 -8.60 -9.51 -4.15
CA PHE A 126 -8.70 -10.26 -2.90
C PHE A 126 -10.12 -10.74 -2.60
N VAL A 127 -11.13 -9.94 -2.94
CA VAL A 127 -12.54 -10.28 -2.67
C VAL A 127 -13.24 -10.94 -3.86
N SER A 128 -12.69 -10.86 -5.07
CA SER A 128 -13.39 -11.29 -6.29
C SER A 128 -13.78 -12.77 -6.38
N PRO A 129 -13.07 -13.76 -5.79
CA PRO A 129 -13.51 -15.17 -5.83
C PRO A 129 -14.89 -15.44 -5.19
N GLY A 130 -15.41 -14.54 -4.34
CA GLY A 130 -16.72 -14.71 -3.70
C GLY A 130 -17.50 -13.43 -3.38
N GLY A 131 -16.96 -12.26 -3.74
CA GLY A 131 -17.54 -10.94 -3.46
C GLY A 131 -17.31 -10.47 -2.01
N PHE A 132 -17.90 -9.33 -1.64
CA PHE A 132 -17.80 -8.80 -0.27
C PHE A 132 -18.65 -9.57 0.76
N SER A 133 -19.50 -10.49 0.31
CA SER A 133 -20.48 -11.20 1.15
C SER A 133 -20.21 -12.70 1.33
N ARG A 134 -19.28 -13.30 0.57
CA ARG A 134 -18.84 -14.72 0.69
C ARG A 134 -17.38 -14.88 0.21
N TYR A 135 -16.68 -15.93 0.66
CA TYR A 135 -15.40 -16.47 0.16
C TYR A 135 -14.38 -15.47 -0.46
N ASN A 136 -13.33 -15.10 0.29
CA ASN A 136 -12.15 -14.40 -0.26
C ASN A 136 -11.03 -15.41 -0.66
N ILE A 137 -9.89 -14.93 -1.19
CA ILE A 137 -8.77 -15.80 -1.62
C ILE A 137 -8.32 -16.78 -0.53
N THR A 138 -8.44 -16.42 0.76
CA THR A 138 -7.98 -17.27 1.89
C THR A 138 -8.77 -18.58 2.03
N PHE A 139 -9.96 -18.67 1.43
CA PHE A 139 -10.77 -19.89 1.44
C PHE A 139 -10.57 -20.78 0.22
N LEU A 140 -9.81 -20.33 -0.77
CA LEU A 140 -9.50 -21.12 -1.96
C LEU A 140 -8.47 -22.20 -1.64
N THR A 141 -8.51 -23.31 -2.37
CA THR A 141 -7.51 -24.39 -2.27
C THR A 141 -7.04 -24.85 -3.65
N GLY A 142 -5.95 -25.62 -3.70
CA GLY A 142 -5.42 -26.18 -4.94
C GLY A 142 -4.96 -25.14 -5.96
N THR A 143 -5.13 -25.44 -7.25
CA THR A 143 -4.69 -24.58 -8.37
C THR A 143 -5.42 -23.24 -8.39
N GLU A 144 -6.68 -23.19 -7.97
CA GLU A 144 -7.46 -21.96 -7.93
C GLU A 144 -6.86 -20.95 -6.92
N ALA A 145 -6.49 -21.42 -5.73
CA ALA A 145 -5.79 -20.58 -4.75
C ALA A 145 -4.48 -20.02 -5.32
N LEU A 146 -3.69 -20.87 -5.99
CA LEU A 146 -2.42 -20.46 -6.59
C LEU A 146 -2.61 -19.33 -7.61
N VAL A 147 -3.59 -19.45 -8.51
CA VAL A 147 -3.88 -18.43 -9.52
C VAL A 147 -4.27 -17.11 -8.88
N TRP A 148 -5.19 -17.12 -7.90
CA TRP A 148 -5.67 -15.90 -7.26
C TRP A 148 -4.63 -15.25 -6.36
N TRP A 149 -3.86 -16.02 -5.58
CA TRP A 149 -2.75 -15.48 -4.79
C TRP A 149 -1.67 -14.88 -5.69
N THR A 150 -1.41 -15.48 -6.85
CA THR A 150 -0.49 -14.92 -7.85
C THR A 150 -1.02 -13.62 -8.42
N ALA A 151 -2.28 -13.59 -8.86
CA ALA A 151 -2.91 -12.36 -9.38
C ALA A 151 -2.91 -11.25 -8.32
N PHE A 152 -3.24 -11.57 -7.08
CA PHE A 152 -3.19 -10.66 -5.95
C PHE A 152 -1.79 -10.09 -5.74
N ALA A 153 -0.76 -10.94 -5.68
CA ALA A 153 0.62 -10.50 -5.51
C ALA A 153 1.10 -9.63 -6.67
N LEU A 154 0.79 -10.00 -7.92
CA LEU A 154 1.15 -9.20 -9.10
C LEU A 154 0.50 -7.82 -9.05
N VAL A 155 -0.80 -7.74 -8.72
CA VAL A 155 -1.53 -6.47 -8.63
C VAL A 155 -1.01 -5.63 -7.48
N LEU A 156 -0.84 -6.22 -6.29
CA LEU A 156 -0.32 -5.54 -5.12
C LEU A 156 1.07 -4.93 -5.36
N PHE A 157 2.00 -5.73 -5.91
CA PHE A 157 3.41 -5.34 -5.98
C PHE A 157 3.80 -4.63 -7.27
N LEU A 158 3.17 -4.95 -8.41
CA LEU A 158 3.62 -4.46 -9.72
C LEU A 158 2.74 -3.36 -10.30
N LEU A 159 1.43 -3.34 -9.99
CA LEU A 159 0.51 -2.35 -10.57
C LEU A 159 0.91 -0.90 -10.23
N PRO A 160 1.31 -0.54 -8.99
CA PRO A 160 1.79 0.82 -8.70
C PRO A 160 2.96 1.24 -9.60
N GLY A 161 3.88 0.32 -9.88
CA GLY A 161 5.01 0.57 -10.78
C GLY A 161 4.59 0.75 -12.23
N ALA A 162 3.70 -0.13 -12.71
CA ALA A 162 3.16 -0.04 -14.07
C ALA A 162 2.41 1.27 -14.31
N LEU A 163 1.57 1.71 -13.35
CA LEU A 163 0.85 2.99 -13.42
C LEU A 163 1.81 4.18 -13.38
N SER A 164 2.80 4.17 -12.48
CA SER A 164 3.81 5.22 -12.38
C SER A 164 4.58 5.42 -13.70
N VAL A 165 4.98 4.33 -14.36
CA VAL A 165 5.65 4.35 -15.66
C VAL A 165 4.70 4.72 -16.80
N GLY A 166 3.47 4.20 -16.79
CA GLY A 166 2.46 4.50 -17.81
C GLY A 166 2.12 5.99 -17.88
N VAL A 167 1.89 6.61 -16.72
CA VAL A 167 1.66 8.07 -16.62
C VAL A 167 2.89 8.84 -17.10
N ALA A 168 4.10 8.39 -16.76
CA ALA A 168 5.33 9.01 -17.24
C ALA A 168 5.45 9.03 -18.77
N ALA A 169 5.10 7.93 -19.42
CA ALA A 169 5.14 7.81 -20.86
C ALA A 169 4.06 8.67 -21.53
N LEU A 170 2.87 8.77 -20.94
CA LEU A 170 1.79 9.64 -21.44
C LEU A 170 2.18 11.12 -21.37
N ASP A 171 2.71 11.58 -20.24
CA ASP A 171 3.16 12.97 -20.08
C ASP A 171 4.24 13.34 -21.11
N GLY A 172 5.18 12.42 -21.37
CA GLY A 172 6.22 12.63 -22.40
C GLY A 172 5.63 12.76 -23.80
N ARG A 173 4.61 11.95 -24.14
CA ARG A 173 3.92 12.03 -25.43
C ARG A 173 3.14 13.33 -25.61
N LEU A 174 2.42 13.77 -24.57
CA LEU A 174 1.62 15.00 -24.64
C LEU A 174 2.51 16.24 -24.80
N ARG A 175 3.65 16.29 -24.09
CA ARG A 175 4.65 17.35 -24.28
C ARG A 175 5.26 17.35 -25.68
N SER A 176 5.52 16.17 -26.26
CA SER A 176 6.04 16.08 -27.63
C SER A 176 5.04 16.54 -28.71
N ARG A 177 3.75 16.63 -28.37
CA ARG A 177 2.68 17.09 -29.26
C ARG A 177 2.34 18.58 -29.08
N GLY A 178 2.86 19.24 -28.05
CA GLY A 178 2.52 20.63 -27.72
C GLY A 178 1.15 20.78 -27.03
N ASP A 179 0.59 19.71 -26.47
CA ASP A 179 -0.76 19.73 -25.88
C ASP A 179 -0.80 20.27 -24.45
N ILE A 180 0.35 20.39 -23.77
CA ILE A 180 0.44 20.90 -22.39
C ILE A 180 1.83 21.51 -22.13
N ASP A 181 1.84 22.79 -21.76
CA ASP A 181 2.98 23.56 -21.24
C ASP A 181 2.95 23.61 -19.69
#